data_AF-A0A350QRQ5-F1
#
_entry.id   AF-A0A350QRQ5-F1
#
_cell.length_a   1.000
_cell.length_b   1.000
_cell.length_c   1.000
_cell.angle_alpha   90.00
_cell.angle_beta   90.00
_cell.angle_gamma   90.00
#
_symmetry.space_group_name_H-M   'P 1'
#
loop_
_entity.id
_entity.type
_entity.pdbx_description
1 polymer ?
#
loop_
_entity_poly.entity_id
_entity_poly.type
_entity_poly.pdbx_seq_one_letter_code
_entity_poly.pdbx_strand_id
1 'polypeptide(L)'
;DLVGLGQSLSHLVVLLDELEARPTFAEVRSTLEKVGLDLAPVEERILECCVEAPPSHMRAGGLIRDGIDPELDEARTLQRDANSWLADYQARIIEETGLPALKVGYNKVFGYYIELSRANSDKAPDSFTRKQTLKNAE
;
A
#
# COMPACT_ATOMS: atom_id res chain seq x y z
N ASP A 1 -8.04 1.66 12.71
CA ASP A 1 -7.93 1.58 14.18
C ASP A 1 -6.74 2.34 14.72
N LEU A 2 -5.49 1.92 14.46
CA LEU A 2 -4.30 2.58 15.02
C LEU A 2 -4.24 4.09 14.75
N VAL A 3 -4.38 4.51 13.48
CA VAL A 3 -4.40 5.94 13.12
C VAL A 3 -5.56 6.67 13.77
N GLY A 4 -6.73 6.03 13.88
CA GLY A 4 -7.89 6.59 14.55
C GLY A 4 -7.68 6.79 16.05
N LEU A 5 -6.90 5.93 16.71
CA LEU A 5 -6.48 6.12 18.10
C LEU A 5 -5.59 7.36 18.22
N GLY A 6 -4.55 7.48 17.38
CA GLY A 6 -3.68 8.67 17.38
C GLY A 6 -4.45 9.97 17.15
N GLN A 7 -5.36 9.99 16.17
CA GLN A 7 -6.25 11.12 15.92
C GLN A 7 -7.14 11.43 17.13
N SER A 8 -7.73 10.41 17.76
CA SER A 8 -8.57 10.59 18.95
C SER A 8 -7.79 11.18 20.12
N LEU A 9 -6.55 10.73 20.33
CA LEU A 9 -5.67 11.26 21.37
C LEU A 9 -5.29 12.73 21.12
N SER A 10 -5.10 13.14 19.86
CA SER A 10 -4.82 14.54 19.53
C SER A 10 -5.94 15.52 19.90
N HIS A 11 -7.16 15.03 20.02
CA HIS A 11 -8.31 15.83 20.48
C HIS A 11 -8.40 15.95 22.00
N LEU A 12 -7.60 15.20 22.76
CA LEU A 12 -7.66 15.18 24.22
C LEU A 12 -7.28 16.55 24.81
N VAL A 13 -6.33 17.27 24.21
CA VAL A 13 -5.97 18.64 24.64
C VAL A 13 -7.16 19.59 24.56
N VAL A 14 -7.87 19.58 23.41
CA VAL A 14 -9.07 20.40 23.20
C VAL A 14 -10.16 20.05 24.22
N LEU A 15 -10.32 18.77 24.53
CA LEU A 15 -11.28 18.32 25.53
C LEU A 15 -10.90 18.78 26.95
N LEU A 16 -9.61 18.75 27.32
CA LEU A 16 -9.14 19.22 28.62
C LEU A 16 -9.37 20.73 28.81
N ASP A 17 -9.14 21.52 27.76
CA ASP A 17 -9.37 22.97 27.77
C ASP A 17 -10.85 23.29 27.98
N GLU A 18 -11.74 22.58 27.28
CA GLU A 18 -13.20 22.72 27.44
C GLU A 18 -13.69 22.31 28.84
N LEU A 19 -13.02 21.37 29.50
CA LEU A 19 -13.38 20.91 30.84
C LEU A 19 -12.83 21.80 31.95
N GLU A 20 -11.84 22.66 31.67
CA GLU A 20 -11.23 23.56 32.64
C GLU A 20 -12.25 24.49 33.31
N ALA A 21 -13.17 25.06 32.53
CA ALA A 21 -14.18 25.99 33.02
C ALA A 21 -15.34 25.30 33.80
N ARG A 22 -15.30 23.97 33.98
CA ARG A 22 -16.43 23.17 34.50
C ARG A 22 -16.01 22.35 35.73
N PRO A 23 -16.15 22.90 36.96
CA PRO A 23 -15.71 22.25 38.20
C PRO A 23 -16.37 20.88 38.45
N THR A 24 -17.59 20.67 37.96
CA THR A 24 -18.32 19.39 38.06
C THR A 24 -17.55 18.21 37.44
N PHE A 25 -16.65 18.47 36.49
CA PHE A 25 -15.86 17.44 35.80
C PHE A 25 -14.39 17.40 36.24
N ALA A 26 -14.01 18.03 37.36
CA ALA A 26 -12.62 18.12 37.79
C ALA A 26 -11.93 16.75 37.94
N GLU A 27 -12.63 15.74 38.48
CA GLU A 27 -12.10 14.38 38.63
C GLU A 27 -11.89 13.69 37.28
N VAL A 28 -12.84 13.87 36.35
CA VAL A 28 -12.75 13.35 34.98
C VAL A 28 -11.59 14.02 34.23
N ARG A 29 -11.45 15.35 34.34
CA ARG A 29 -10.35 16.12 33.74
C ARG A 29 -8.99 15.60 34.23
N SER A 30 -8.82 15.42 35.54
CA SER A 30 -7.56 14.91 36.10
C SER A 30 -7.23 13.50 35.62
N THR A 31 -8.24 12.64 35.45
CA THR A 31 -8.06 11.31 34.87
C THR A 31 -7.62 11.38 33.41
N LEU A 32 -8.29 12.22 32.61
CA LEU A 32 -7.96 12.41 31.19
C LEU A 32 -6.57 13.02 31.01
N GLU A 33 -6.17 13.96 31.86
CA GLU A 33 -4.85 14.59 31.83
C GLU A 33 -3.74 13.55 32.07
N LYS A 34 -3.90 12.66 33.05
CA LYS A 34 -2.98 11.55 33.29
C LYS A 34 -2.88 10.62 32.09
N VAL A 35 -4.03 10.22 31.53
CA VAL A 35 -4.08 9.34 30.35
C VAL A 35 -3.42 10.01 29.15
N GLY A 36 -3.64 11.32 28.95
CA GLY A 36 -3.01 12.10 27.89
C GLY A 36 -1.48 12.10 28.01
N LEU A 37 -0.95 12.31 29.22
CA LEU A 37 0.49 12.26 29.47
C LEU A 37 1.08 10.87 29.21
N ASP A 38 0.41 9.81 29.69
CA ASP A 38 0.88 8.44 29.52
C ASP A 38 0.87 7.98 28.05
N LEU A 39 -0.07 8.50 27.25
CA LEU A 39 -0.27 8.11 25.86
C LEU A 39 0.33 9.08 24.84
N ALA A 40 0.84 10.25 25.26
CA ALA A 40 1.46 11.23 24.36
C ALA A 40 2.57 10.63 23.47
N PRO A 41 3.49 9.78 23.98
CA PRO A 41 4.51 9.16 23.13
C PRO A 41 3.92 8.22 22.07
N VAL A 42 2.78 7.59 22.38
CA VAL A 42 2.09 6.69 21.46
C VAL A 42 1.37 7.48 20.38
N GLU A 43 0.71 8.58 20.76
CA GLU A 43 0.09 9.51 19.81
C GLU A 43 1.13 10.04 18.81
N GLU A 44 2.22 10.62 19.31
CA GLU A 44 3.30 11.19 18.52
C GLU A 44 3.84 10.14 17.52
N ARG A 45 4.16 8.94 18.02
CA ARG A 45 4.67 7.87 17.17
C ARG A 45 3.69 7.45 16.07
N ILE A 46 2.40 7.40 16.36
CA ILE A 46 1.38 7.04 15.37
C ILE A 46 1.27 8.13 14.30
N LEU A 47 1.18 9.40 14.70
CA LEU A 47 0.98 10.52 13.78
C LEU A 47 2.20 10.76 12.88
N GLU A 48 3.40 10.54 13.41
CA GLU A 48 4.65 10.63 12.64
C GLU A 48 4.82 9.46 11.67
N CYS A 49 4.55 8.23 12.10
CA CYS A 49 4.87 7.04 11.29
C CYS A 49 3.78 6.67 10.29
N CYS A 50 2.51 6.91 10.61
CA CYS A 50 1.38 6.43 9.81
C CYS A 50 0.85 7.49 8.86
N VAL A 51 0.37 7.05 7.69
CA VAL A 51 -0.35 7.91 6.74
C VAL A 51 -1.70 8.36 7.32
N GLU A 52 -2.18 9.54 6.91
CA GLU A 52 -3.46 10.10 7.40
C GLU A 52 -4.68 9.28 6.99
N ALA A 53 -4.66 8.76 5.77
CA ALA A 53 -5.72 7.91 5.21
C ALA A 53 -5.19 6.47 5.07
N PRO A 54 -5.18 5.67 6.16
CA PRO A 54 -4.65 4.32 6.11
C PRO A 54 -5.54 3.40 5.25
N PRO A 55 -4.97 2.36 4.64
CA PRO A 55 -5.74 1.35 3.94
C PRO A 55 -6.68 0.60 4.88
N SER A 56 -7.78 0.10 4.34
CA SER A 56 -8.79 -0.65 5.12
C SER A 56 -8.27 -1.96 5.71
N HIS A 57 -7.23 -2.54 5.11
CA HIS A 57 -6.63 -3.80 5.54
C HIS A 57 -5.11 -3.75 5.52
N MET A 58 -4.48 -4.28 6.57
CA MET A 58 -3.02 -4.31 6.70
C MET A 58 -2.31 -5.04 5.55
N ARG A 59 -2.97 -6.05 4.95
CA ARG A 59 -2.44 -6.80 3.80
C ARG A 59 -2.29 -5.96 2.53
N ALA A 60 -2.96 -4.81 2.44
CA ALA A 60 -2.80 -3.90 1.31
C ALA A 60 -1.44 -3.17 1.34
N GLY A 61 -0.72 -3.20 2.47
CA GLY A 61 0.49 -2.38 2.66
C GLY A 61 0.15 -0.89 2.75
N GLY A 62 1.15 0.00 2.67
CA GLY A 62 0.91 1.45 2.54
C GLY A 62 0.46 2.19 3.81
N LEU A 63 0.55 1.58 5.00
CA LEU A 63 0.24 2.23 6.27
C LEU A 63 1.33 3.21 6.73
N ILE A 64 2.59 2.81 6.57
CA ILE A 64 3.76 3.55 7.06
C ILE A 64 4.20 4.58 6.00
N ARG A 65 4.42 5.83 6.43
CA ARG A 65 4.94 6.91 5.57
C ARG A 65 6.33 6.58 5.04
N ASP A 66 6.66 7.16 3.89
CA ASP A 66 8.03 7.11 3.36
C ASP A 66 8.98 7.86 4.32
N GLY A 67 10.24 7.42 4.41
CA GLY A 67 11.28 8.01 5.26
C GLY A 67 11.30 7.49 6.71
N ILE A 68 10.36 6.61 7.09
CA ILE A 68 10.30 6.02 8.44
C ILE A 68 11.22 4.80 8.56
N ASP A 69 11.30 4.00 7.50
CA ASP A 69 12.08 2.77 7.47
C ASP A 69 12.82 2.68 6.13
N PRO A 70 14.16 2.84 6.12
CA PRO A 70 14.95 2.82 4.89
C PRO A 70 14.86 1.50 4.11
N GLU A 71 14.74 0.36 4.80
CA GLU A 71 14.64 -0.95 4.15
C GLU A 71 13.27 -1.13 3.47
N LEU A 72 12.21 -0.63 4.13
CA LEU A 72 10.87 -0.57 3.53
C LEU A 72 10.84 0.34 2.30
N ASP A 73 11.49 1.49 2.36
CA ASP A 73 11.57 2.44 1.26
C ASP A 73 12.37 1.90 0.07
N GLU A 74 13.48 1.20 0.34
CA GLU A 74 14.26 0.49 -0.67
C GLU A 74 13.42 -0.60 -1.33
N ALA A 75 12.74 -1.44 -0.53
CA ALA A 75 11.86 -2.48 -1.05
C ALA A 75 10.72 -1.92 -1.93
N ARG A 76 10.12 -0.79 -1.52
CA ARG A 76 9.11 -0.08 -2.33
C ARG A 76 9.68 0.42 -3.64
N THR A 77 10.90 0.96 -3.62
CA THR A 77 11.58 1.46 -4.82
C THR A 77 11.85 0.32 -5.80
N LEU A 78 12.44 -0.78 -5.32
CA LEU A 78 12.68 -1.99 -6.13
C LEU A 78 11.39 -2.53 -6.75
N GLN A 79 10.28 -2.53 -6.01
CA GLN A 79 8.99 -2.95 -6.52
C GLN A 79 8.47 -2.02 -7.64
N ARG A 80 8.59 -0.70 -7.46
CA ARG A 80 8.18 0.29 -8.48
C ARG A 80 9.03 0.15 -9.74
N ASP A 81 10.35 0.01 -9.59
CA ASP A 81 11.29 -0.16 -10.69
C ASP A 81 11.02 -1.45 -11.47
N ALA A 82 10.72 -2.55 -10.77
CA ALA A 82 10.33 -3.80 -11.42
C ALA A 82 9.05 -3.65 -12.25
N ASN A 83 8.05 -2.93 -11.74
CA ASN A 83 6.82 -2.66 -12.49
C ASN A 83 7.06 -1.80 -13.73
N SER A 84 7.92 -0.78 -13.63
CA SER A 84 8.32 0.05 -14.79
C SER A 84 9.04 -0.79 -15.83
N TRP A 85 10.01 -1.61 -15.39
CA TRP A 85 10.75 -2.49 -16.29
C TRP A 85 9.84 -3.48 -17.01
N LEU A 86 8.84 -4.05 -16.32
CA LEU A 86 7.86 -4.95 -16.94
C LEU A 86 6.97 -4.23 -17.97
N ALA A 87 6.60 -2.97 -17.71
CA ALA A 87 5.83 -2.16 -18.64
C ALA A 87 6.64 -1.84 -19.91
N ASP A 88 7.90 -1.44 -19.75
CA ASP A 88 8.83 -1.17 -20.85
C ASP A 88 9.10 -2.44 -21.67
N TYR A 89 9.29 -3.57 -20.97
CA TYR A 89 9.45 -4.88 -21.60
C TYR A 89 8.21 -5.26 -22.43
N GLN A 90 7.01 -5.07 -21.89
CA GLN A 90 5.77 -5.33 -22.63
C GLN A 90 5.66 -4.44 -23.87
N ALA A 91 5.93 -3.14 -23.75
CA ALA A 91 5.88 -2.20 -24.88
C ALA A 91 6.84 -2.59 -26.00
N ARG A 92 8.08 -2.96 -25.64
CA ARG A 92 9.09 -3.43 -26.60
C ARG A 92 8.62 -4.69 -27.33
N ILE A 93 8.08 -5.68 -26.62
CA ILE A 93 7.60 -6.92 -27.25
C ILE A 93 6.39 -6.64 -28.16
N ILE A 94 5.51 -5.72 -27.79
CA ILE A 94 4.39 -5.31 -28.66
C ILE A 94 4.93 -4.70 -29.97
N GLU A 95 5.96 -3.85 -29.89
CA GLU A 95 6.59 -3.24 -31.06
C GLU A 95 7.28 -4.29 -31.95
N GLU A 96 8.03 -5.22 -31.36
CA GLU A 96 8.74 -6.28 -32.07
C GLU A 96 7.80 -7.29 -32.75
N THR A 97 6.67 -7.61 -32.12
CA THR A 97 5.76 -8.68 -32.57
C THR A 97 4.53 -8.16 -33.33
N GLY A 98 4.20 -6.87 -33.20
CA GLY A 98 2.97 -6.30 -33.75
C GLY A 98 1.69 -6.81 -33.08
N LEU A 99 1.78 -7.34 -31.86
CA LEU A 99 0.64 -7.91 -31.11
C LEU A 99 0.16 -6.94 -30.01
N PRO A 100 -0.73 -5.98 -30.29
CA PRO A 100 -1.09 -4.90 -29.36
C PRO A 100 -1.85 -5.37 -28.11
N ALA A 101 -2.44 -6.57 -28.13
CA ALA A 101 -3.19 -7.12 -27.01
C ALA A 101 -2.34 -7.99 -26.07
N LEU A 102 -1.03 -8.08 -26.32
CA LEU A 102 -0.08 -8.85 -25.52
C LEU A 102 0.05 -8.24 -24.12
N LYS A 103 0.03 -9.11 -23.09
CA LYS A 103 0.27 -8.70 -21.70
C LYS A 103 1.41 -9.47 -21.07
N VAL A 104 2.20 -8.80 -20.23
CA VAL A 104 3.19 -9.46 -19.38
C VAL A 104 2.58 -9.61 -17.98
N GLY A 105 2.47 -10.85 -17.51
CA GLY A 105 1.85 -11.20 -16.24
C GLY A 105 2.80 -11.95 -15.31
N TYR A 106 2.38 -12.12 -14.06
CA TYR A 106 3.06 -12.94 -13.07
C TYR A 106 2.07 -13.91 -12.41
N ASN A 107 2.45 -15.18 -12.35
CA ASN A 107 1.73 -16.19 -11.58
C ASN A 107 2.67 -16.77 -10.52
N LYS A 108 2.17 -16.93 -9.28
CA LYS A 108 2.93 -17.48 -8.16
C LYS A 108 3.53 -18.87 -8.41
N VAL A 109 2.92 -19.68 -9.28
CA VAL A 109 3.35 -21.06 -9.54
C VAL A 109 4.44 -21.15 -10.62
N PHE A 110 4.36 -20.32 -11.68
CA PHE A 110 5.23 -20.47 -12.87
C PHE A 110 6.06 -19.23 -13.21
N GLY A 111 5.96 -18.19 -12.39
CA GLY A 111 6.67 -16.93 -12.54
C GLY A 111 6.05 -16.02 -13.60
N TYR A 112 6.89 -15.19 -14.21
CA TYR A 112 6.49 -14.27 -15.28
C TYR A 112 6.14 -15.00 -16.58
N TYR A 113 5.15 -14.48 -17.29
CA TYR A 113 4.65 -15.03 -18.56
C TYR A 113 4.16 -13.94 -19.50
N ILE A 114 4.04 -14.29 -20.78
CA ILE A 114 3.39 -13.49 -21.81
C ILE A 114 2.00 -14.10 -22.05
N GLU A 115 0.97 -13.26 -22.02
CA GLU A 115 -0.42 -13.64 -22.28
C GLU A 115 -0.84 -13.10 -23.64
N LEU A 116 -1.40 -13.98 -24.48
CA LEU A 116 -2.08 -13.59 -25.70
C LEU A 116 -3.56 -13.94 -25.60
N SER A 117 -4.39 -13.11 -26.22
CA SER A 117 -5.78 -13.47 -26.45
C SER A 117 -5.84 -14.65 -27.41
N ARG A 118 -6.84 -15.54 -27.26
CA ARG A 118 -7.06 -16.66 -28.19
C ARG A 118 -7.14 -16.28 -29.67
N ALA A 119 -7.57 -15.06 -30.00
CA ALA A 119 -7.61 -14.57 -31.39
C ALA A 119 -6.23 -14.21 -31.97
N ASN A 120 -5.21 -14.08 -31.12
CA ASN A 120 -3.86 -13.69 -31.48
C ASN A 120 -2.81 -14.76 -31.15
N SER A 121 -3.20 -15.89 -30.55
CA SER A 121 -2.29 -17.00 -30.22
C SER A 121 -1.67 -17.61 -31.48
N ASP A 122 -2.44 -17.72 -32.57
CA ASP A 122 -1.96 -18.17 -33.88
C ASP A 122 -0.93 -17.23 -34.53
N LYS A 123 -0.81 -15.98 -34.03
CA LYS A 123 0.16 -14.98 -34.49
C LYS A 123 1.38 -14.88 -33.58
N ALA A 124 1.50 -15.75 -32.57
CA ALA A 124 2.64 -15.78 -31.69
C ALA A 124 3.92 -16.09 -32.49
N PRO A 125 5.03 -15.37 -32.26
CA PRO A 125 6.31 -15.70 -32.88
C PRO A 125 6.83 -17.07 -32.44
N ASP A 126 7.58 -17.75 -33.31
CA ASP A 126 8.20 -19.05 -33.01
C ASP A 126 9.17 -19.01 -31.82
N SER A 127 9.68 -17.83 -31.46
CA SER A 127 10.53 -17.63 -30.28
C SER A 127 9.77 -17.79 -28.96
N PHE A 128 8.43 -17.80 -28.96
CA PHE A 128 7.64 -17.97 -27.75
C PHE A 128 7.47 -19.44 -27.42
N THR A 129 7.92 -19.83 -26.22
CA THR A 129 7.67 -21.17 -25.69
C THR A 129 6.36 -21.17 -24.90
N ARG A 130 5.36 -21.91 -25.39
CA ARG A 130 4.06 -22.05 -24.72
C ARG A 130 4.25 -22.70 -23.34
N LYS A 131 3.86 -22.00 -22.26
CA LYS A 131 3.95 -22.49 -20.88
C LYS A 131 2.67 -23.17 -20.38
N GLN A 132 1.48 -22.62 -20.65
CA GLN A 132 0.19 -23.20 -20.26
C GLN A 132 -0.97 -22.60 -21.07
N THR A 133 -2.06 -23.35 -21.23
CA THR A 133 -3.33 -22.85 -21.78
C THR A 133 -4.29 -22.51 -20.64
N LEU A 134 -4.77 -21.27 -20.56
CA LEU A 134 -5.86 -20.88 -19.68
C LEU A 134 -7.18 -20.91 -20.46
N LYS A 135 -8.31 -21.06 -19.76
CA LYS A 135 -9.65 -21.26 -20.39
C LYS A 135 -10.06 -20.14 -21.38
N ASN A 136 -9.42 -18.96 -21.31
CA ASN A 136 -9.68 -17.78 -22.15
C ASN A 136 -8.41 -17.11 -22.74
N ALA A 137 -7.21 -17.67 -22.54
CA ALA A 137 -5.95 -17.10 -23.02
C ALA A 137 -5.00 -18.24 -23.43
N GLU A 138 -4.35 -18.07 -24.58
CA GLU A 138 -3.38 -19.04 -25.14
C GLU A 138 -2.00 -18.39 -25.26
#